data_AF-W5STF7-F1
#
_entry.id   AF-W5STF7-F1
#
_cell.length_a   1.000
_cell.length_b   1.000
_cell.length_c   1.000
_cell.angle_alpha   90.00
_cell.angle_beta   90.00
_cell.angle_gamma   90.00
#
_symmetry.space_group_name_H-M   'P 1'
#
loop_
_entity.id
_entity.type
_entity.pdbx_description
1 polymer ?
#
loop_
_entity_poly.entity_id
_entity_poly.type
_entity_poly.pdbx_seq_one_letter_code
_entity_poly.pdbx_strand_id
1 'polypeptide(L)'
;MEEELIKNNVLLHTDEFAKSLIGKEKVEGIITNKSEYKADLVILSTGIKPATEFLEDQLETLKNGAIIVNEYGETSVKNIFSAGDCATIYNLVSKKNDYIPLATTANKLGKVIGENLAGRHVAFKGTLGSASIKVLSLEAARAGLTEE
;
A
#
# COMPACT_ATOMS: atom_id res chain seq x y z
N MET A 1 15.65 -4.62 12.48
CA MET A 1 15.71 -3.53 11.49
C MET A 1 16.20 -2.24 12.13
N GLU A 2 15.66 -1.84 13.29
CA GLU A 2 16.13 -0.64 14.02
C GLU A 2 17.64 -0.66 14.31
N GLU A 3 18.17 -1.78 14.81
CA GLU A 3 19.61 -1.94 15.06
C GLU A 3 20.47 -1.70 13.82
N GLU A 4 20.02 -2.16 12.64
CA GLU A 4 20.74 -1.96 11.37
C GLU A 4 20.78 -0.48 10.98
N LEU A 5 19.70 0.26 11.21
CA LEU A 5 19.63 1.70 10.95
C LEU A 5 20.53 2.47 11.92
N ILE A 6 20.46 2.17 13.21
CA ILE A 6 21.27 2.82 14.25
C ILE A 6 22.77 2.58 14.00
N LYS A 7 23.16 1.33 13.69
CA LYS A 7 24.54 0.96 13.36
C LYS A 7 25.10 1.77 12.18
N ASN A 8 24.24 2.21 11.28
CA ASN A 8 24.59 3.03 10.12
C ASN A 8 24.31 4.54 10.33
N ASN A 9 24.25 4.98 11.58
CA ASN A 9 24.08 6.40 11.98
C ASN A 9 22.77 7.04 11.50
N VAL A 10 21.72 6.24 11.27
CA VAL A 10 20.37 6.77 11.04
C VAL A 10 19.75 7.07 12.39
N LEU A 11 19.37 8.34 12.60
CA LEU A 11 18.66 8.76 13.81
C LEU A 11 17.21 8.30 13.72
N LEU A 12 16.78 7.50 14.70
CA LEU A 12 15.42 6.99 14.80
C LEU A 12 14.63 7.78 15.86
N HIS A 13 13.46 8.25 15.45
CA HIS A 13 12.52 8.98 16.29
C HIS A 13 11.16 8.29 16.20
N THR A 14 10.91 7.35 17.12
CA THR A 14 9.68 6.54 17.18
C THR A 14 8.64 7.17 18.11
N ASP A 15 7.38 6.70 17.99
CA ASP A 15 6.23 7.23 18.75
C ASP A 15 6.04 8.75 18.60
N GLU A 16 6.38 9.27 17.43
CA GLU A 16 6.48 10.69 17.14
C GLU A 16 5.75 10.99 15.83
N PHE A 17 4.95 12.06 15.81
CA PHE A 17 4.18 12.47 14.64
C PHE A 17 4.54 13.88 14.22
N ALA A 18 4.70 14.05 12.91
CA ALA A 18 4.93 15.34 12.28
C ALA A 18 3.72 16.27 12.46
N LYS A 19 3.99 17.53 12.82
CA LYS A 19 2.97 18.59 12.94
C LYS A 19 3.05 19.59 11.79
N SER A 20 4.26 20.03 11.44
CA SER A 20 4.45 21.02 10.38
C SER A 20 5.87 20.98 9.82
N LEU A 21 6.03 21.43 8.58
CA LEU A 21 7.33 21.70 7.98
C LEU A 21 7.69 23.16 8.26
N ILE A 22 8.97 23.44 8.52
CA ILE A 22 9.49 24.80 8.70
C ILE A 22 10.27 25.24 7.46
N GLY A 23 10.23 26.54 7.18
CA GLY A 23 10.89 27.16 6.02
C GLY A 23 9.99 28.17 5.32
N LYS A 24 10.57 29.07 4.52
CA LYS A 24 9.83 30.09 3.74
C LYS A 24 9.72 29.70 2.27
N GLU A 25 10.84 29.65 1.57
CA GLU A 25 10.90 29.31 0.14
C GLU A 25 11.27 27.84 -0.10
N LYS A 26 12.00 27.24 0.85
CA LYS A 26 12.39 25.84 0.88
C LYS A 26 12.23 25.30 2.30
N VAL A 27 12.19 23.97 2.43
CA VAL A 27 12.17 23.32 3.75
C VAL A 27 13.51 23.55 4.46
N GLU A 28 13.42 23.83 5.76
CA GLU A 28 14.55 24.01 6.67
C GLU A 28 14.47 23.02 7.85
N GLY A 29 13.37 22.26 7.95
CA GLY A 29 13.17 21.25 8.97
C GLY A 29 11.72 20.81 9.14
N ILE A 30 11.48 20.12 10.26
CA ILE A 30 10.18 19.57 10.65
C ILE A 30 9.97 19.75 12.16
N ILE A 31 8.76 20.19 12.53
CA ILE A 31 8.28 20.21 13.91
C ILE A 31 7.38 19.00 14.12
N THR A 32 7.55 18.32 15.23
CA THR A 32 6.75 17.17 15.63
C THR A 32 6.01 17.45 16.94
N ASN A 33 5.40 16.43 17.53
CA ASN A 33 4.85 16.51 18.88
C ASN A 33 5.88 16.48 20.02
N LYS A 34 7.13 16.10 19.76
CA LYS A 34 8.17 15.98 20.78
C LYS A 34 9.35 16.92 20.58
N SER A 35 9.67 17.29 19.34
CA SER A 35 10.91 18.00 19.01
C SER A 35 10.81 18.81 17.70
N GLU A 36 11.90 19.50 17.37
CA GLU A 36 12.16 20.13 16.08
C GLU A 36 13.47 19.58 15.51
N TYR A 37 13.47 19.26 14.21
CA TYR A 37 14.64 18.75 13.50
C TYR A 37 14.93 19.60 12.28
N LYS A 38 16.18 20.06 12.14
CA LYS A 38 16.64 20.75 10.93
C LYS A 38 16.85 19.73 9.81
N ALA A 39 16.39 20.07 8.61
CA ALA A 39 16.53 19.23 7.43
C ALA A 39 16.42 20.07 6.15
N ASP A 40 17.30 19.82 5.19
CA ASP A 40 17.25 20.47 3.87
C ASP A 40 16.31 19.76 2.88
N LEU A 41 15.87 18.53 3.21
CA LEU A 41 14.93 17.73 2.46
C LEU A 41 14.05 16.93 3.42
N VAL A 42 12.75 16.88 3.14
CA VAL A 42 11.80 16.03 3.86
C VAL A 42 11.08 15.14 2.85
N ILE A 43 11.10 13.82 3.07
CA ILE A 43 10.43 12.83 2.23
C ILE A 43 9.22 12.30 3.00
N LEU A 44 8.02 12.46 2.44
CA LEU A 44 6.79 11.96 3.03
C LEU A 44 6.51 10.52 2.56
N SER A 45 6.68 9.56 3.48
CA SER A 45 6.47 8.12 3.24
C SER A 45 5.46 7.52 4.24
N THR A 46 4.34 8.21 4.46
CA THR A 46 3.35 7.91 5.54
C THR A 46 2.23 6.96 5.10
N GLY A 47 2.42 6.24 4.00
CA GLY A 47 1.40 5.37 3.39
C GLY A 47 0.72 6.02 2.18
N ILE A 48 -0.17 5.24 1.54
CA ILE A 48 -0.87 5.62 0.32
C ILE A 48 -2.38 5.37 0.46
N LYS A 49 -3.18 6.18 -0.25
CA LYS A 49 -4.64 6.03 -0.36
C LYS A 49 -5.01 5.61 -1.78
N PRO A 50 -6.00 4.72 -1.96
CA PRO A 50 -6.62 4.47 -3.26
C PRO A 50 -7.07 5.77 -3.93
N ALA A 51 -6.65 6.00 -5.18
CA ALA A 51 -7.00 7.19 -5.96
C ALA A 51 -8.39 7.04 -6.60
N THR A 52 -9.43 6.87 -5.77
CA THR A 52 -10.79 6.47 -6.20
C THR A 52 -11.87 7.48 -5.83
N GLU A 53 -11.49 8.66 -5.34
CA GLU A 53 -12.42 9.72 -4.89
C GLU A 53 -13.39 10.17 -5.97
N PHE A 54 -13.01 10.09 -7.25
CA PHE A 54 -13.89 10.44 -8.37
C PHE A 54 -15.04 9.45 -8.61
N LEU A 55 -15.05 8.31 -7.91
CA LEU A 55 -16.04 7.22 -8.02
C LEU A 55 -16.93 7.10 -6.77
N GLU A 56 -16.91 8.11 -5.88
CA GLU A 56 -17.70 8.11 -4.65
C GLU A 56 -19.17 7.70 -4.92
N ASP A 57 -19.64 6.74 -4.12
CA ASP A 57 -20.97 6.11 -4.18
C ASP A 57 -21.36 5.41 -5.50
N GLN A 58 -20.45 5.27 -6.46
CA GLN A 58 -20.72 4.57 -7.73
C GLN A 58 -20.32 3.09 -7.70
N LEU A 59 -19.35 2.72 -6.85
CA LEU A 59 -18.84 1.35 -6.70
C LEU A 59 -18.76 0.97 -5.22
N GLU A 60 -18.88 -0.32 -4.92
CA GLU A 60 -18.59 -0.82 -3.58
C GLU A 60 -17.09 -0.70 -3.25
N THR A 61 -16.77 -0.09 -2.11
CA THR A 61 -15.40 0.09 -1.64
C THR A 61 -15.23 -0.36 -0.19
N LEU A 62 -13.98 -0.67 0.20
CA LEU A 62 -13.60 -0.67 1.61
C LEU A 62 -13.68 0.76 2.19
N LYS A 63 -13.60 0.87 3.52
CA LYS A 63 -13.61 2.18 4.22
C LYS A 63 -12.51 3.14 3.77
N ASN A 64 -11.38 2.62 3.28
CA ASN A 64 -10.26 3.43 2.77
C ASN A 64 -10.41 3.82 1.29
N GLY A 65 -11.50 3.43 0.61
CA GLY A 65 -11.77 3.74 -0.80
C GLY A 65 -11.30 2.67 -1.79
N ALA A 66 -10.67 1.57 -1.35
CA ALA A 66 -10.24 0.52 -2.28
C ALA A 66 -11.47 -0.18 -2.89
N ILE A 67 -11.55 -0.27 -4.21
CA ILE A 67 -12.67 -0.86 -4.95
C ILE A 67 -12.71 -2.36 -4.68
N ILE A 68 -13.84 -2.85 -4.17
CA ILE A 68 -14.03 -4.27 -3.92
C ILE A 68 -14.18 -4.99 -5.25
N VAL A 69 -13.38 -6.04 -5.44
CA VAL A 69 -13.41 -6.88 -6.63
C VAL A 69 -13.48 -8.36 -6.29
N ASN A 70 -14.03 -9.15 -7.20
CA ASN A 70 -13.99 -10.62 -7.13
C ASN A 70 -12.69 -11.20 -7.71
N GLU A 71 -12.58 -12.53 -7.77
CA GLU A 71 -11.41 -13.24 -8.29
C GLU A 71 -11.14 -13.01 -9.79
N TYR A 72 -12.10 -12.45 -10.53
CA TYR A 72 -11.97 -12.09 -11.95
C TYR A 72 -11.62 -10.61 -12.16
N GLY A 73 -11.55 -9.82 -11.06
CA GLY A 73 -11.30 -8.38 -11.09
C GLY A 73 -12.54 -7.54 -11.38
N GLU A 74 -13.73 -8.14 -11.35
CA GLU A 74 -15.00 -7.45 -11.57
C GLU A 74 -15.42 -6.68 -10.31
N THR A 75 -15.95 -5.47 -10.52
CA THR A 75 -16.51 -4.63 -9.45
C THR A 75 -17.99 -4.94 -9.19
N SER A 76 -18.64 -4.18 -8.31
CA SER A 76 -20.10 -4.24 -8.10
C SER A 76 -20.94 -3.84 -9.32
N VAL A 77 -20.34 -3.17 -10.31
CA VAL A 77 -21.02 -2.72 -11.52
C VAL A 77 -20.57 -3.53 -12.73
N LYS A 78 -21.56 -3.99 -13.50
CA LYS A 78 -21.34 -4.80 -14.71
C LYS A 78 -20.43 -4.08 -15.70
N ASN A 79 -19.48 -4.83 -16.28
CA ASN A 79 -18.49 -4.36 -17.25
C ASN A 79 -17.49 -3.31 -16.70
N ILE A 80 -17.45 -3.09 -15.39
CA ILE A 80 -16.42 -2.30 -14.73
C ILE A 80 -15.50 -3.24 -13.96
N PHE A 81 -14.20 -3.12 -14.20
CA PHE A 81 -13.14 -3.92 -13.60
C PHE A 81 -12.16 -3.02 -12.87
N SER A 82 -11.47 -3.55 -11.86
CA SER A 82 -10.44 -2.82 -11.12
C SER A 82 -9.28 -3.74 -10.73
N ALA A 83 -8.05 -3.21 -10.80
CA ALA A 83 -6.85 -3.90 -10.37
C ALA A 83 -5.75 -2.92 -9.95
N GLY A 84 -4.79 -3.43 -9.18
CA GLY A 84 -3.69 -2.63 -8.64
C GLY A 84 -4.10 -1.87 -7.39
N ASP A 85 -3.42 -0.77 -7.12
CA ASP A 85 -3.51 -0.07 -5.83
C ASP A 85 -4.84 0.69 -5.62
N CYS A 86 -5.75 0.68 -6.60
CA CYS A 86 -7.11 1.16 -6.43
C CYS A 86 -8.11 0.04 -6.07
N ALA A 87 -7.70 -1.23 -6.07
CA ALA A 87 -8.56 -2.39 -5.86
C ALA A 87 -8.20 -3.16 -4.59
N THR A 88 -9.16 -3.92 -4.07
CA THR A 88 -8.90 -4.95 -3.08
C THR A 88 -8.24 -6.17 -3.70
N ILE A 89 -7.63 -7.00 -2.86
CA ILE A 89 -7.18 -8.33 -3.24
C ILE A 89 -7.64 -9.35 -2.22
N TYR A 90 -8.02 -10.55 -2.68
CA TYR A 90 -8.42 -11.62 -1.78
C TYR A 90 -7.22 -12.15 -1.00
N ASN A 91 -7.27 -12.07 0.33
CA ASN A 91 -6.25 -12.60 1.23
C ASN A 91 -6.58 -14.06 1.58
N LEU A 92 -5.70 -14.97 1.19
CA LEU A 92 -5.88 -16.41 1.35
C LEU A 92 -5.86 -16.89 2.80
N VAL A 93 -5.23 -16.14 3.70
CA VAL A 93 -5.12 -16.50 5.11
C VAL A 93 -6.35 -16.02 5.87
N SER A 94 -6.69 -14.73 5.74
CA SER A 94 -7.84 -14.14 6.44
C SER A 94 -9.19 -14.38 5.75
N LYS A 95 -9.19 -14.96 4.55
CA LYS A 95 -10.38 -15.32 3.75
C LYS A 95 -11.30 -14.13 3.43
N LYS A 96 -10.74 -12.92 3.35
CA LYS A 96 -11.46 -11.68 3.03
C LYS A 96 -10.72 -10.85 1.99
N ASN A 97 -11.45 -9.97 1.31
CA ASN A 97 -10.85 -8.90 0.52
C ASN A 97 -10.14 -7.91 1.44
N ASP A 98 -8.91 -7.57 1.06
CA ASP A 98 -7.99 -6.76 1.85
C ASP A 98 -7.30 -5.72 0.94
N TYR A 99 -6.70 -4.70 1.55
CA TYR A 99 -5.96 -3.66 0.83
C TYR A 99 -4.46 -3.92 0.93
N ILE A 100 -3.90 -4.54 -0.12
CA ILE A 100 -2.48 -4.93 -0.18
C ILE A 100 -1.88 -4.35 -1.48
N PRO A 101 -1.50 -3.06 -1.48
CA PRO A 101 -1.00 -2.36 -2.68
C PRO A 101 0.43 -2.79 -2.99
N LEU A 102 0.56 -3.88 -3.76
CA LEU A 102 1.83 -4.44 -4.18
C LEU A 102 1.82 -4.62 -5.71
N ALA A 103 2.93 -4.26 -6.34
CA ALA A 103 3.10 -4.45 -7.79
C ALA A 103 2.86 -5.92 -8.23
N THR A 104 3.13 -6.89 -7.34
CA THR A 104 2.93 -8.31 -7.61
C THR A 104 1.46 -8.69 -7.79
N THR A 105 0.56 -8.17 -6.96
CA THR A 105 -0.88 -8.41 -7.06
C THR A 105 -1.50 -7.58 -8.17
N ALA A 106 -1.03 -6.34 -8.35
CA ALA A 106 -1.43 -5.47 -9.46
C ALA A 106 -1.23 -6.13 -10.84
N ASN A 107 -0.01 -6.62 -11.12
CA ASN A 107 0.30 -7.27 -12.39
C ASN A 107 -0.51 -8.55 -12.61
N LYS A 108 -0.67 -9.38 -11.56
CA LYS A 108 -1.39 -10.66 -11.67
C LYS A 108 -2.88 -10.45 -11.94
N LEU A 109 -3.52 -9.55 -11.19
CA LEU A 109 -4.94 -9.28 -11.37
C LEU A 109 -5.21 -8.54 -12.69
N GLY A 110 -4.37 -7.57 -13.06
CA GLY A 110 -4.46 -6.91 -14.36
C GLY A 110 -4.34 -7.88 -15.52
N LYS A 111 -3.42 -8.86 -15.44
CA LYS A 111 -3.32 -9.94 -16.43
C LYS A 111 -4.60 -10.78 -16.50
N VAL A 112 -5.15 -11.17 -15.34
CA VAL A 112 -6.39 -11.96 -15.26
C VAL A 112 -7.56 -11.22 -15.92
N ILE A 113 -7.73 -9.93 -15.64
CA ILE A 113 -8.75 -9.10 -16.29
C ILE A 113 -8.54 -9.09 -17.80
N GLY A 114 -7.32 -8.84 -18.28
CA GLY A 114 -7.00 -8.83 -19.70
C GLY A 114 -7.29 -10.16 -20.39
N GLU A 115 -6.95 -11.29 -19.77
CA GLU A 115 -7.26 -12.62 -20.28
C GLU A 115 -8.78 -12.86 -20.37
N ASN A 116 -9.54 -12.44 -19.37
CA ASN A 116 -11.00 -12.61 -19.34
C ASN A 116 -11.70 -11.72 -20.37
N LEU A 117 -11.26 -10.48 -20.54
CA LEU A 117 -11.74 -9.59 -21.60
C LEU A 117 -11.44 -10.14 -23.00
N ALA A 118 -10.36 -10.91 -23.15
CA ALA A 118 -10.02 -11.61 -24.39
C ALA A 118 -10.79 -12.93 -24.61
N GLY A 119 -11.82 -13.21 -23.80
CA GLY A 119 -12.68 -14.38 -23.96
C GLY A 119 -12.19 -15.64 -23.23
N ARG A 120 -11.20 -15.52 -22.34
CA ARG A 120 -10.85 -16.61 -21.42
C ARG A 120 -11.72 -16.55 -20.16
N HIS A 121 -11.55 -17.55 -19.29
CA HIS A 121 -12.19 -17.58 -17.97
C HIS A 121 -11.18 -18.07 -16.94
N VAL A 122 -10.40 -17.13 -16.41
CA VAL A 122 -9.28 -17.35 -15.49
C VAL A 122 -9.55 -16.57 -14.21
N ALA A 123 -9.36 -17.22 -13.06
CA ALA A 123 -9.50 -16.61 -11.75
C ALA A 123 -8.14 -16.34 -11.10
N PHE A 124 -8.00 -15.20 -10.42
CA PHE A 124 -6.89 -14.96 -9.50
C PHE A 124 -7.24 -15.47 -8.11
N LYS A 125 -6.52 -16.50 -7.65
CA LYS A 125 -6.80 -17.18 -6.37
C LYS A 125 -6.58 -16.30 -5.13
N GLY A 126 -6.02 -15.11 -5.28
CA GLY A 126 -5.63 -14.24 -4.17
C GLY A 126 -4.15 -14.36 -3.79
N THR A 127 -3.82 -13.80 -2.63
CA THR A 127 -2.44 -13.62 -2.16
C THR A 127 -2.26 -14.05 -0.71
N LEU A 128 -1.03 -14.41 -0.35
CA LEU A 128 -0.59 -14.51 1.04
C LEU A 128 -0.06 -13.17 1.57
N GLY A 129 -0.13 -12.09 0.78
CA GLY A 129 0.43 -10.79 1.17
C GLY A 129 1.96 -10.80 1.28
N SER A 130 2.62 -11.67 0.51
CA SER A 130 4.07 -11.82 0.55
C SER A 130 4.78 -10.55 0.10
N ALA A 131 5.76 -10.11 0.89
CA ALA A 131 6.58 -8.95 0.61
C ALA A 131 8.02 -9.20 1.10
N SER A 132 8.97 -8.53 0.47
CA SER A 132 10.37 -8.53 0.90
C SER A 132 10.94 -7.12 0.81
N ILE A 133 11.97 -6.87 1.61
CA ILE A 133 12.69 -5.61 1.65
C ILE A 133 14.16 -5.87 1.90
N LYS A 134 14.99 -4.98 1.34
CA LYS A 134 16.40 -4.85 1.68
C LYS A 134 16.63 -3.47 2.28
N VAL A 135 17.18 -3.43 3.48
CA VAL A 135 17.54 -2.20 4.19
C VAL A 135 19.03 -2.30 4.51
N LEU A 136 19.84 -1.56 3.77
CA LEU A 136 21.31 -1.61 3.89
C LEU A 136 21.82 -3.06 3.72
N SER A 137 22.41 -3.65 4.75
CA SER A 137 22.90 -5.04 4.71
C SER A 137 21.84 -6.07 5.13
N LEU A 138 20.71 -5.63 5.69
CA LEU A 138 19.65 -6.51 6.18
C LEU A 138 18.64 -6.83 5.07
N GLU A 139 18.30 -8.10 4.95
CA GLU A 139 17.23 -8.61 4.09
C GLU A 139 16.14 -9.22 4.95
N ALA A 140 14.89 -8.89 4.65
CA ALA A 140 13.73 -9.41 5.37
C ALA A 140 12.60 -9.75 4.39
N ALA A 141 11.80 -10.75 4.75
CA ALA A 141 10.61 -11.13 4.00
C ALA A 141 9.51 -11.60 4.95
N ARG A 142 8.26 -11.45 4.51
CA ARG A 142 7.07 -11.94 5.22
C ARG A 142 6.08 -12.55 4.25
N ALA A 143 5.24 -13.44 4.76
CA ALA A 143 4.04 -13.94 4.10
C ALA A 143 3.02 -14.34 5.16
N GLY A 144 1.74 -14.11 4.88
CA GLY A 144 0.63 -14.37 5.80
C GLY A 144 0.40 -13.22 6.78
N LEU A 145 0.01 -13.59 8.00
CA LEU A 145 -0.32 -12.67 9.09
C LEU A 145 0.79 -12.68 10.14
N THR A 146 0.92 -11.59 10.89
CA THR A 146 1.71 -11.52 12.13
C THR A 146 0.97 -12.22 13.27
N GLU A 147 1.67 -12.49 14.38
CA GLU A 147 1.05 -13.03 15.61
C GLU A 147 0.14 -12.00 16.29
N GLU A 148 0.57 -10.73 16.25
CA GLU A 148 -0.24 -9.54 16.56
C GLU A 148 -1.23 -9.23 15.44
#